data_AF-A0A960U2B1-F1
#
_entry.id   AF-A0A960U2B1-F1
#
_cell.length_a   1.000
_cell.length_b   1.000
_cell.length_c   1.000
_cell.angle_alpha   90.00
_cell.angle_beta   90.00
_cell.angle_gamma   90.00
#
_symmetry.space_group_name_H-M   'P 1'
#
loop_
_entity.id
_entity.type
_entity.pdbx_description
1 polymer ?
#
loop_
_entity_poly.entity_id
_entity_poly.type
_entity_poly.pdbx_seq_one_letter_code
_entity_poly.pdbx_strand_id
1 'polypeptide(L)'
;MRRWMLLLPALVLCLSTFLACAPGDDDDDSAATTDDDTVDNDDDTSDDDADDDDAVDDDTEKTCIDGDGDGFGENCEAGPDCDDGNGSLFETLTGYLDEDEDGYPGTPVQVCTNGVLPSIYSPTATDCNDEADTTYPDAVEIPDDGEDQDCVGGDFE
;
A
#
# COMPACT_ATOMS: atom_id res chain seq x y z
N MET A 1 -56.25 -12.46 -5.10
CA MET A 1 -56.03 -13.02 -6.46
C MET A 1 -54.80 -12.36 -7.06
N ARG A 2 -53.79 -13.18 -7.37
CA ARG A 2 -52.74 -13.07 -8.41
C ARG A 2 -51.41 -13.52 -7.81
N ARG A 3 -51.02 -14.68 -8.33
CA ARG A 3 -49.88 -15.52 -8.01
C ARG A 3 -48.87 -15.27 -9.12
N TRP A 4 -47.69 -14.77 -8.80
CA TRP A 4 -46.53 -14.62 -9.70
C TRP A 4 -45.37 -15.22 -8.90
N MET A 5 -45.15 -16.54 -8.93
CA MET A 5 -44.42 -17.31 -9.94
C MET A 5 -42.97 -16.85 -10.11
N LEU A 6 -42.13 -17.43 -9.23
CA LEU A 6 -40.71 -17.76 -9.33
C LEU A 6 -40.03 -17.54 -10.68
N LEU A 7 -38.86 -16.90 -10.65
CA LEU A 7 -37.76 -17.08 -11.60
C LEU A 7 -36.44 -16.79 -10.88
N LEU A 8 -35.77 -17.85 -10.42
CA LEU A 8 -34.33 -17.84 -10.14
C LEU A 8 -33.57 -17.98 -11.46
N PRO A 9 -32.46 -17.27 -11.67
CA PRO A 9 -31.42 -17.71 -12.59
C PRO A 9 -30.21 -18.26 -11.82
N ALA A 10 -29.86 -19.48 -12.22
CA ALA A 10 -28.55 -20.14 -12.19
C ALA A 10 -27.41 -19.52 -11.35
N LEU A 11 -27.14 -20.22 -10.25
CA LEU A 11 -25.83 -20.58 -9.72
C LEU A 11 -24.72 -20.55 -10.80
N VAL A 12 -23.87 -19.53 -10.78
CA VAL A 12 -22.55 -19.56 -11.43
C VAL A 12 -21.53 -19.92 -10.35
N LEU A 13 -21.25 -21.21 -10.25
CA LEU A 13 -20.10 -21.75 -9.52
C LEU A 13 -18.83 -21.33 -10.27
N CYS A 14 -18.20 -20.24 -9.86
CA CYS A 14 -16.82 -19.96 -10.24
C CYS A 14 -15.92 -20.79 -9.31
N LEU A 15 -15.74 -22.07 -9.67
CA LEU A 15 -14.75 -22.94 -9.05
C LEU A 15 -13.38 -22.60 -9.66
N SER A 16 -12.83 -21.45 -9.28
CA SER A 16 -11.48 -21.05 -9.69
C SER A 16 -10.48 -21.80 -8.81
N THR A 17 -9.92 -22.87 -9.36
CA THR A 17 -8.83 -23.63 -8.78
C THR A 17 -7.61 -22.73 -8.62
N PHE A 18 -7.31 -22.32 -7.39
CA PHE A 18 -5.98 -21.84 -7.03
C PHE A 18 -5.01 -23.00 -7.18
N LEU A 19 -4.32 -23.05 -8.31
CA LEU A 19 -3.24 -23.99 -8.54
C LEU A 19 -2.00 -23.45 -7.80
N ALA A 20 -1.71 -24.05 -6.65
CA ALA A 20 -0.50 -23.79 -5.89
C ALA A 20 0.74 -24.16 -6.73
N CYS A 21 1.67 -23.22 -6.88
CA CYS A 21 3.02 -23.51 -7.37
C CYS A 21 3.79 -24.16 -6.22
N ALA A 22 4.18 -25.43 -6.37
CA ALA A 22 5.15 -26.07 -5.49
C ALA A 22 6.58 -25.71 -5.96
N PRO A 23 7.55 -25.56 -5.04
CA PRO A 23 8.96 -25.47 -5.40
C PRO A 23 9.46 -26.85 -5.83
N GLY A 24 10.03 -26.90 -7.04
CA GLY A 24 10.84 -28.04 -7.49
C GLY A 24 12.30 -27.70 -7.25
N ASP A 25 12.88 -28.34 -6.24
CA ASP A 25 14.31 -28.65 -6.20
C ASP A 25 14.57 -29.76 -7.23
N ASP A 26 15.59 -29.60 -8.08
CA ASP A 26 16.58 -30.64 -8.43
C ASP A 26 17.59 -30.10 -9.45
N ASP A 27 18.86 -30.40 -9.14
CA ASP A 27 20.13 -29.97 -9.73
C ASP A 27 20.34 -30.31 -11.22
N ASP A 28 21.10 -29.50 -11.96
CA ASP A 28 22.11 -30.05 -12.88
C ASP A 28 23.25 -29.08 -13.24
N ASP A 29 24.41 -29.69 -13.38
CA ASP A 29 25.77 -29.17 -13.27
C ASP A 29 26.35 -28.76 -14.65
N SER A 30 27.26 -27.78 -14.65
CA SER A 30 28.41 -27.62 -15.56
C SER A 30 28.26 -27.76 -17.10
N ALA A 31 28.50 -26.67 -17.84
CA ALA A 31 29.32 -26.72 -19.07
C ALA A 31 29.84 -25.35 -19.50
N ALA A 32 31.17 -25.25 -19.55
CA ALA A 32 31.95 -24.16 -20.11
C ALA A 32 31.67 -23.91 -21.61
N THR A 33 31.82 -22.66 -22.03
CA THR A 33 32.24 -22.34 -23.40
C THR A 33 33.53 -21.54 -23.34
N THR A 34 34.54 -22.07 -24.03
CA THR A 34 35.90 -21.56 -24.23
C THR A 34 35.95 -20.40 -25.22
N ASP A 35 37.18 -19.85 -25.34
CA ASP A 35 37.77 -19.14 -26.49
C ASP A 35 37.81 -17.60 -26.37
N ASP A 36 38.92 -16.90 -26.64
CA ASP A 36 40.27 -17.25 -27.09
C ASP A 36 41.11 -15.95 -27.04
N ASP A 37 42.38 -16.06 -26.64
CA ASP A 37 43.32 -14.95 -26.45
C ASP A 37 43.72 -14.29 -27.79
N THR A 38 43.72 -12.95 -27.87
CA THR A 38 44.63 -12.24 -28.80
C THR A 38 45.37 -11.07 -28.12
N VAL A 39 46.65 -11.38 -27.88
CA VAL A 39 47.88 -10.59 -27.70
C VAL A 39 47.96 -9.11 -28.15
N ASP A 40 48.74 -8.38 -27.32
CA ASP A 40 49.81 -7.39 -27.59
C ASP A 40 49.57 -5.88 -27.41
N ASN A 41 50.17 -5.40 -26.30
CA ASN A 41 51.08 -4.25 -26.10
C ASN A 41 50.66 -2.79 -26.36
N ASP A 42 50.88 -2.02 -25.28
CA ASP A 42 51.20 -0.59 -25.18
C ASP A 42 50.06 0.42 -25.42
N ASP A 43 49.32 0.76 -24.36
CA ASP A 43 49.10 2.19 -24.08
C ASP A 43 49.17 2.48 -22.58
N ASP A 44 49.98 3.47 -22.29
CA ASP A 44 50.66 3.79 -21.05
C ASP A 44 49.83 4.84 -20.31
N THR A 45 49.18 4.47 -19.21
CA THR A 45 48.81 5.45 -18.18
C THR A 45 49.34 4.97 -16.84
N SER A 46 50.64 5.19 -16.66
CA SER A 46 51.22 5.48 -15.35
C SER A 46 50.37 6.53 -14.64
N ASP A 47 49.76 6.17 -13.51
CA ASP A 47 49.67 7.07 -12.37
C ASP A 47 49.73 6.21 -11.10
N ASP A 48 50.60 6.67 -10.20
CA ASP A 48 51.20 5.93 -9.11
C ASP A 48 50.19 5.53 -8.01
N ASP A 49 50.40 4.35 -7.45
CA ASP A 49 49.76 3.82 -6.23
C ASP A 49 49.81 4.84 -5.07
N ALA A 50 48.66 5.44 -4.78
CA ALA A 50 48.33 6.03 -3.48
C ALA A 50 46.81 6.08 -3.32
N ASP A 51 46.20 4.95 -2.92
CA ASP A 51 45.26 4.86 -1.79
C ASP A 51 44.44 3.56 -1.92
N ASP A 52 44.72 2.62 -1.02
CA ASP A 52 43.77 1.73 -0.34
C ASP A 52 42.31 1.73 -0.87
N ASP A 53 42.00 0.94 -1.89
CA ASP A 53 40.64 0.81 -2.43
C ASP A 53 40.17 -0.65 -2.59
N ASP A 54 40.13 -1.37 -1.45
CA ASP A 54 39.06 -2.37 -1.22
C ASP A 54 37.72 -1.67 -0.87
N ALA A 55 37.52 -0.43 -1.32
CA ALA A 55 36.20 0.19 -1.35
C ALA A 55 35.39 -0.54 -2.41
N VAL A 56 34.52 -1.45 -1.96
CA VAL A 56 33.30 -1.74 -2.70
C VAL A 56 32.68 -0.38 -2.97
N ASP A 57 32.78 0.07 -4.22
CA ASP A 57 32.03 1.19 -4.76
C ASP A 57 30.55 0.77 -4.74
N ASP A 58 29.95 0.83 -3.56
CA ASP A 58 28.52 0.74 -3.31
C ASP A 58 27.87 2.10 -3.63
N ASP A 59 28.30 2.73 -4.72
CA ASP A 59 27.51 3.75 -5.39
C ASP A 59 26.40 3.01 -6.14
N THR A 60 25.54 2.36 -5.36
CA THR A 60 24.20 1.98 -5.79
C THR A 60 23.52 3.28 -6.13
N GLU A 61 23.67 3.71 -7.39
CA GLU A 61 23.04 4.92 -7.91
C GLU A 61 21.60 4.89 -7.47
N LYS A 62 21.24 5.89 -6.66
CA LYS A 62 19.89 6.14 -6.22
C LYS A 62 19.08 6.59 -7.44
N THR A 63 18.67 5.63 -8.26
CA THR A 63 17.84 5.85 -9.43
C THR A 63 16.40 6.07 -8.97
N CYS A 64 15.79 7.14 -9.49
CA CYS A 64 14.37 7.39 -9.29
C CYS A 64 13.55 6.36 -10.09
N ILE A 65 12.70 5.62 -9.38
CA ILE A 65 11.75 4.67 -9.96
C ILE A 65 10.40 5.37 -10.00
N ASP A 66 10.08 5.94 -11.15
CA ASP A 66 8.85 6.68 -11.44
C ASP A 66 8.01 5.83 -12.42
N GLY A 67 6.92 5.27 -11.90
CA GLY A 67 6.09 4.29 -12.62
C GLY A 67 5.18 4.93 -13.67
N ASP A 68 4.71 6.15 -13.43
CA ASP A 68 3.69 6.82 -14.24
C ASP A 68 4.17 8.13 -14.91
N GLY A 69 5.39 8.56 -14.58
CA GLY A 69 6.07 9.71 -15.19
C GLY A 69 5.73 11.05 -14.54
N ASP A 70 5.17 11.09 -13.33
CA ASP A 70 4.80 12.33 -12.63
C ASP A 70 5.92 12.93 -11.78
N GLY A 71 7.03 12.21 -11.63
CA GLY A 71 8.23 12.59 -10.88
C GLY A 71 8.22 12.18 -9.40
N PHE A 72 7.14 11.56 -8.92
CA PHE A 72 7.09 10.86 -7.63
C PHE A 72 7.45 9.38 -7.82
N GLY A 73 7.90 8.75 -6.75
CA GLY A 73 8.26 7.33 -6.78
C GLY A 73 9.38 6.95 -5.82
N GLU A 74 9.81 5.69 -5.89
CA GLU A 74 10.92 5.22 -5.05
C GLU A 74 12.18 6.01 -5.39
N ASN A 75 12.82 6.58 -4.38
CA ASN A 75 14.07 7.32 -4.52
C ASN A 75 14.01 8.61 -5.38
N CYS A 76 12.82 9.08 -5.76
CA CYS A 76 12.63 10.31 -6.53
C CYS A 76 12.78 11.59 -5.69
N GLU A 77 13.17 12.70 -6.33
CA GLU A 77 13.34 13.99 -5.64
C GLU A 77 12.01 14.61 -5.18
N ALA A 78 10.92 14.38 -5.91
CA ALA A 78 9.61 14.94 -5.56
C ALA A 78 9.00 14.27 -4.31
N GLY A 79 9.40 13.03 -4.03
CA GLY A 79 8.90 12.24 -2.92
C GLY A 79 8.43 10.84 -3.36
N PRO A 80 7.96 10.02 -2.42
CA PRO A 80 7.36 8.73 -2.73
C PRO A 80 6.04 8.90 -3.47
N ASP A 81 5.69 7.91 -4.28
CA ASP A 81 4.39 7.78 -4.95
C ASP A 81 3.58 6.66 -4.27
N CYS A 82 2.27 6.84 -4.16
CA CYS A 82 1.35 5.84 -3.66
C CYS A 82 0.59 5.08 -4.76
N ASP A 83 0.65 5.52 -6.02
CA ASP A 83 0.01 4.87 -7.17
C ASP A 83 0.87 4.99 -8.44
N ASP A 84 1.86 4.09 -8.57
CA ASP A 84 2.78 3.96 -9.72
C ASP A 84 2.09 3.80 -11.11
N GLY A 85 0.76 3.72 -11.16
CA GLY A 85 -0.04 3.62 -12.38
C GLY A 85 -0.82 4.89 -12.75
N ASN A 86 -0.79 5.93 -11.91
CA ASN A 86 -1.66 7.09 -12.06
C ASN A 86 -1.04 8.38 -11.54
N GLY A 87 -0.36 9.10 -12.43
CA GLY A 87 0.39 10.32 -12.10
C GLY A 87 -0.45 11.55 -11.73
N SER A 88 -1.73 11.33 -11.43
CA SER A 88 -2.58 12.31 -10.76
C SER A 88 -2.71 12.03 -9.26
N LEU A 89 -2.24 10.89 -8.75
CA LEU A 89 -2.35 10.47 -7.35
C LEU A 89 -0.96 10.07 -6.85
N PHE A 90 -0.37 10.88 -5.99
CA PHE A 90 1.01 10.71 -5.53
C PHE A 90 1.18 10.86 -4.02
N GLU A 91 0.16 11.35 -3.31
CA GLU A 91 0.22 11.66 -1.87
C GLU A 91 -0.75 10.78 -1.06
N THR A 92 -0.21 10.02 -0.10
CA THR A 92 -1.02 9.29 0.86
C THR A 92 -1.52 10.23 1.97
N LEU A 93 -2.84 10.40 2.05
CA LEU A 93 -3.49 11.11 3.14
C LEU A 93 -4.28 10.14 4.02
N THR A 94 -4.32 10.43 5.32
CA THR A 94 -5.24 9.74 6.23
C THR A 94 -6.58 10.46 6.22
N GLY A 95 -7.63 9.73 5.89
CA GLY A 95 -9.02 10.16 6.06
C GLY A 95 -9.75 9.27 7.05
N TYR A 96 -10.95 9.68 7.43
CA TYR A 96 -11.84 8.94 8.32
C TYR A 96 -13.18 8.73 7.65
N LEU A 97 -13.64 7.48 7.59
CA LEU A 97 -14.98 7.14 7.11
C LEU A 97 -15.94 7.17 8.31
N ASP A 98 -17.22 7.30 8.00
CA ASP A 98 -18.35 7.13 8.91
C ASP A 98 -18.98 5.77 8.51
N GLU A 99 -18.60 4.70 9.22
CA GLU A 99 -18.94 3.32 8.84
C GLU A 99 -20.34 2.88 9.32
N ASP A 100 -20.81 3.42 10.44
CA ASP A 100 -22.15 3.14 10.98
C ASP A 100 -23.24 4.15 10.56
N GLU A 101 -22.85 5.21 9.84
CA GLU A 101 -23.71 6.23 9.24
C GLU A 101 -24.41 7.16 10.26
N ASP A 102 -23.79 7.42 11.40
CA ASP A 102 -24.34 8.33 12.43
C ASP A 102 -23.96 9.82 12.24
N GLY A 103 -23.03 10.09 11.32
CA GLY A 103 -22.52 11.42 10.99
C GLY A 103 -21.21 11.80 11.67
N TYR A 104 -20.61 10.91 12.45
CA TYR A 104 -19.34 11.09 13.13
C TYR A 104 -18.32 10.05 12.63
N PRO A 105 -17.32 10.47 11.85
CA PRO A 105 -16.33 9.54 11.34
C PRO A 105 -15.36 9.10 12.44
N GLY A 106 -14.96 7.83 12.43
CA GLY A 106 -14.01 7.27 13.38
C GLY A 106 -12.86 6.48 12.77
N THR A 107 -13.13 5.54 11.85
CA THR A 107 -12.13 4.58 11.38
C THR A 107 -11.13 5.23 10.41
N PRO A 108 -9.80 5.18 10.69
CA PRO A 108 -8.79 5.74 9.82
C PRO A 108 -8.58 4.90 8.55
N VAL A 109 -8.53 5.56 7.40
CA VAL A 109 -8.25 4.96 6.09
C VAL A 109 -7.10 5.71 5.43
N GLN A 110 -6.09 4.97 4.94
CA GLN A 110 -5.05 5.56 4.08
C GLN A 110 -5.57 5.62 2.64
N VAL A 111 -5.52 6.80 2.05
CA VAL A 111 -6.05 7.05 0.70
C VAL A 111 -4.94 7.68 -0.13
N CYS A 112 -4.69 7.12 -1.31
CA CYS A 112 -3.82 7.75 -2.30
C CYS A 112 -4.58 8.89 -2.99
N THR A 113 -4.02 10.10 -2.94
CA THR A 113 -4.67 11.34 -3.35
C THR A 113 -3.73 12.22 -4.16
N ASN A 114 -4.28 13.31 -4.69
CA ASN A 114 -3.52 14.39 -5.31
C ASN A 114 -3.17 15.52 -4.30
N GLY A 115 -3.09 15.19 -3.01
CA GLY A 115 -2.94 16.14 -1.91
C GLY A 115 -4.26 16.73 -1.40
N VAL A 116 -5.41 16.26 -1.91
CA VAL A 116 -6.74 16.62 -1.40
C VAL A 116 -7.54 15.37 -1.11
N LEU A 117 -8.02 15.26 0.13
CA LEU A 117 -8.85 14.15 0.56
C LEU A 117 -10.24 14.21 -0.14
N PRO A 118 -10.74 13.10 -0.72
CA PRO A 118 -12.08 13.05 -1.31
C PRO A 118 -13.17 13.36 -0.29
N SER A 119 -14.30 13.93 -0.73
CA SER A 119 -15.37 14.41 0.15
C SER A 119 -16.10 13.32 0.95
N ILE A 120 -15.86 12.05 0.65
CA ILE A 120 -16.43 10.92 1.40
C ILE A 120 -15.64 10.61 2.68
N TYR A 121 -14.45 11.22 2.83
CA TYR A 121 -13.63 11.08 4.02
C TYR A 121 -13.56 12.41 4.76
N SER A 122 -13.51 12.33 6.08
CA SER A 122 -13.21 13.45 6.97
C SER A 122 -11.70 13.53 7.24
N PRO A 123 -11.13 14.71 7.49
CA PRO A 123 -9.75 14.87 7.94
C PRO A 123 -9.55 14.62 9.44
N THR A 124 -10.64 14.39 10.20
CA THR A 124 -10.60 14.17 11.66
C THR A 124 -11.52 13.03 12.07
N ALA A 125 -11.07 12.19 13.01
CA ALA A 125 -11.92 11.27 13.76
C ALA A 125 -12.57 11.99 14.94
N THR A 126 -13.87 11.82 15.09
CA THR A 126 -14.65 12.32 16.22
C THR A 126 -15.34 11.21 16.98
N ASP A 127 -15.56 10.06 16.36
CA ASP A 127 -16.22 8.93 16.98
C ASP A 127 -15.22 7.98 17.67
N CYS A 128 -15.62 7.49 18.84
CA CYS A 128 -14.93 6.49 19.62
C CYS A 128 -15.27 5.05 19.22
N ASN A 129 -16.39 4.80 18.52
CA ASN A 129 -16.77 3.47 18.04
C ASN A 129 -17.55 3.50 16.71
N ASP A 130 -16.81 3.57 15.60
CA ASP A 130 -17.31 3.69 14.22
C ASP A 130 -18.08 2.46 13.70
N GLU A 131 -18.31 1.46 14.55
CA GLU A 131 -19.12 0.28 14.25
C GLU A 131 -20.54 0.36 14.88
N ALA A 132 -20.86 1.42 15.63
CA ALA A 132 -22.07 1.52 16.44
C ALA A 132 -22.74 2.89 16.38
N ASP A 133 -23.84 2.97 15.62
CA ASP A 133 -24.66 4.19 15.38
C ASP A 133 -25.32 4.82 16.62
N THR A 134 -25.10 4.25 17.80
CA THR A 134 -25.55 4.75 19.10
C THR A 134 -24.44 5.36 19.95
N THR A 135 -23.19 5.25 19.51
CA THR A 135 -22.00 5.69 20.22
C THR A 135 -21.36 6.80 19.41
N TYR A 136 -21.49 8.03 19.87
CA TYR A 136 -20.97 9.23 19.21
C TYR A 136 -20.95 10.42 20.18
N PRO A 137 -20.18 11.48 19.87
CA PRO A 137 -20.16 12.70 20.68
C PRO A 137 -21.56 13.25 21.02
N ASP A 138 -21.81 13.48 22.31
CA ASP A 138 -23.09 13.95 22.87
C ASP A 138 -24.27 12.93 22.78
N ALA A 139 -24.00 11.64 22.54
CA ALA A 139 -25.02 10.60 22.68
C ALA A 139 -25.56 10.49 24.12
N VAL A 140 -26.66 9.76 24.30
CA VAL A 140 -27.24 9.55 25.64
C VAL A 140 -26.61 8.34 26.28
N GLU A 141 -25.94 8.58 27.41
CA GLU A 141 -25.40 7.53 28.28
C GLU A 141 -26.49 6.55 28.76
N ILE A 142 -26.19 5.26 28.63
CA ILE A 142 -26.98 4.16 29.20
C ILE A 142 -26.26 3.68 30.46
N PRO A 143 -26.81 3.93 31.66
CA PRO A 143 -26.10 3.61 32.89
C PRO A 143 -25.81 2.11 33.07
N ASP A 144 -24.62 1.80 33.58
CA ASP A 144 -24.16 0.47 33.97
C ASP A 144 -24.17 -0.57 32.83
N ASP A 145 -24.01 -0.16 31.57
CA ASP A 145 -23.99 -1.10 30.42
C ASP A 145 -22.59 -1.44 29.90
N GLY A 146 -21.57 -0.74 30.39
CA GLY A 146 -20.16 -0.96 30.09
C GLY A 146 -19.65 -0.26 28.83
N GLU A 147 -20.47 0.54 28.16
CA GLU A 147 -20.11 1.30 26.97
C GLU A 147 -20.11 2.80 27.26
N ASP A 148 -19.19 3.54 26.63
CA ASP A 148 -19.13 5.02 26.69
C ASP A 148 -19.81 5.54 25.43
N GLN A 149 -21.10 5.89 25.51
CA GLN A 149 -21.85 6.26 24.31
C GLN A 149 -21.54 7.68 23.85
N ASP A 150 -21.32 8.62 24.76
CA ASP A 150 -21.07 10.03 24.43
C ASP A 150 -19.61 10.34 24.12
N CYS A 151 -18.74 9.32 24.18
CA CYS A 151 -17.30 9.38 23.99
C CYS A 151 -16.59 10.31 24.99
N VAL A 152 -17.19 10.56 26.16
CA VAL A 152 -16.69 11.47 27.18
C VAL A 152 -16.70 10.83 28.57
N GLY A 153 -15.53 10.35 28.98
CA GLY A 153 -15.26 10.07 30.39
C GLY A 153 -15.71 8.69 30.86
N GLY A 154 -16.08 7.80 29.94
CA GLY A 154 -16.45 6.42 30.20
C GLY A 154 -17.94 6.23 30.50
N ASP A 155 -18.34 4.96 30.63
CA ASP A 155 -19.68 4.54 31.05
C ASP A 155 -20.14 5.27 32.33
N PHE A 156 -21.41 5.64 32.34
CA PHE A 156 -22.08 6.28 33.46
C PHE A 156 -22.55 5.25 34.50
N GLU A 157 -22.14 5.42 35.77
CA GLU A 157 -22.49 4.54 36.90
C GLU A 157 -23.54 5.13 37.86
#